data_AF-A0A4U0ZSI2-F1
#
_entry.id   AF-A0A4U0ZSI2-F1
#
_cell.length_a   1.000
_cell.length_b   1.000
_cell.length_c   1.000
_cell.angle_alpha   90.00
_cell.angle_beta   90.00
_cell.angle_gamma   90.00
#
_symmetry.space_group_name_H-M   'P 1'
#
loop_
_entity.id
_entity.type
_entity.pdbx_description
1 polymer ?
#
loop_
_entity_poly.entity_id
_entity_poly.type
_entity_poly.pdbx_seq_one_letter_code
_entity_poly.pdbx_strand_id
1 'polypeptide(L)'
;MRYSKTLIPTLKETPAEAEVISHRLMLRAGFIRKLTAGVYSYLPLGLAAIRKVENIVREEMNRAGAQELLMPMVQPADLWVETGRYKKYGPELLRFHDRHNRESCLGPTHEEVITDIARKELHSYRDLPINLYQIQTKFRDEIRPRFGLMRGREFVMKDAYSFDVSDEAASLSYQKMYDAYKRIFTRCGLEFRAVQADSGSIGGSFSHEFMVLAKTGEDTIVICKNCEFAANMEKAAVVVAPKERVEPMAELEKIETPGKRKVEAVCEFLGIEASKLVKTMVFKADGVPVAVLVRGDRDVEEVKLKNLLGAADVELADDKEVFDATGVPTGYLGPVGIKIKVVADQEVASMENFYVGANEKNFHLKNVNLDRDCTIEAIGDLRQITTADPCPECGGQLATTEGIEVGHVFKLGTGYSESMNATFQDQHGKEKHFVMGCYGVGVTRVVAAAIEQNHDENGIIFPIPLAPFSVVVLNLGVNDKVITDAAEKLYGDLQKAGIEVLLDDRDERPGFKFKDADLLGIPFRVNVGKGFVKSGQVEVKNRKTGDVEEMTPESLVTVLKKRISSALSS
;
A
#
# COMPACT_ATOMS: atom_id res chain seq x y z
N MET A 1 9.11 21.36 -25.39
CA MET A 1 8.19 20.56 -26.21
C MET A 1 7.07 21.45 -26.72
N ARG A 2 6.53 21.23 -27.94
CA ARG A 2 5.38 21.98 -28.48
C ARG A 2 4.09 21.17 -28.30
N TYR A 3 3.02 21.81 -27.85
CA TYR A 3 1.72 21.17 -27.68
C TYR A 3 1.21 20.66 -29.03
N SER A 4 1.27 21.48 -30.08
CA SER A 4 0.82 21.09 -31.44
C SER A 4 1.53 19.89 -32.04
N LYS A 5 2.68 19.49 -31.47
CA LYS A 5 3.51 18.36 -31.92
C LYS A 5 3.51 17.18 -30.94
N THR A 6 2.74 17.26 -29.86
CA THR A 6 2.66 16.22 -28.83
C THR A 6 1.27 15.62 -28.82
N LEU A 7 1.18 14.29 -28.70
CA LEU A 7 -0.10 13.60 -28.51
C LEU A 7 -0.62 13.87 -27.10
N ILE A 8 -1.49 14.88 -26.95
CA ILE A 8 -2.16 15.25 -25.70
C ILE A 8 -3.67 15.28 -25.95
N PRO A 9 -4.34 14.12 -25.99
CA PRO A 9 -5.76 14.02 -26.31
C PRO A 9 -6.62 14.34 -25.08
N THR A 10 -6.77 15.61 -24.72
CA THR A 10 -7.62 15.98 -23.58
C THR A 10 -9.10 15.70 -23.86
N LEU A 11 -9.84 15.33 -22.81
CA LEU A 11 -11.28 15.07 -22.87
C LEU A 11 -12.05 16.05 -21.99
N LYS A 12 -13.16 16.58 -22.53
CA LYS A 12 -14.07 17.45 -21.77
C LYS A 12 -14.85 16.66 -20.73
N GLU A 13 -15.37 15.50 -21.13
CA GLU A 13 -16.18 14.63 -20.30
C GLU A 13 -15.35 13.51 -19.68
N THR A 14 -15.71 13.12 -18.47
CA THR A 14 -15.11 11.98 -17.77
C THR A 14 -15.63 10.68 -18.39
N PRO A 15 -14.76 9.75 -18.80
CA PRO A 15 -15.21 8.43 -19.23
C PRO A 15 -15.99 7.70 -18.13
N ALA A 16 -17.13 7.09 -18.48
CA ALA A 16 -18.05 6.47 -17.52
C ALA A 16 -17.43 5.32 -16.71
N GLU A 17 -16.39 4.68 -17.24
CA GLU A 17 -15.66 3.56 -16.62
C GLU A 17 -14.68 3.97 -15.52
N ALA A 18 -14.49 5.27 -15.27
CA ALA A 18 -13.55 5.77 -14.29
C ALA A 18 -14.23 6.08 -12.95
N GLU A 19 -13.89 5.31 -11.92
CA GLU A 19 -14.47 5.43 -10.57
C GLU A 19 -13.74 6.50 -9.73
N VAL A 20 -12.44 6.32 -9.52
CA VAL A 20 -11.58 7.19 -8.68
C VAL A 20 -11.04 8.40 -9.45
N ILE A 21 -10.71 9.47 -8.72
CA ILE A 21 -10.38 10.77 -9.30
C ILE A 21 -9.08 10.76 -10.09
N SER A 22 -8.05 10.03 -9.64
CA SER A 22 -6.80 9.85 -10.39
C SER A 22 -7.05 9.20 -11.74
N HIS A 23 -7.82 8.11 -11.80
CA HIS A 23 -8.17 7.44 -13.05
C HIS A 23 -8.95 8.36 -13.99
N ARG A 24 -9.94 9.10 -13.46
CA ARG A 24 -10.71 10.10 -14.21
C ARG A 24 -9.82 11.17 -14.81
N LEU A 25 -8.94 11.76 -14.00
CA LEU A 25 -8.05 12.84 -14.41
C LEU A 25 -6.98 12.35 -15.39
N MET A 26 -6.37 11.19 -15.18
CA MET A 26 -5.37 10.64 -16.10
C MET A 26 -5.96 10.32 -17.48
N LEU A 27 -7.20 9.83 -17.55
CA LEU A 27 -7.89 9.66 -18.83
C LEU A 27 -8.22 11.00 -19.48
N ARG A 28 -8.80 11.94 -18.71
CA ARG A 28 -9.17 13.26 -19.22
C ARG A 28 -7.97 14.09 -19.67
N ALA A 29 -6.85 14.04 -18.95
CA ALA A 29 -5.63 14.76 -19.27
C ALA A 29 -4.84 14.10 -20.42
N GLY A 30 -5.27 12.94 -20.92
CA GLY A 30 -4.56 12.24 -21.99
C GLY A 30 -3.26 11.59 -21.53
N PHE A 31 -3.16 11.17 -20.27
CA PHE A 31 -1.96 10.52 -19.71
C PHE A 31 -1.94 9.02 -19.99
N ILE A 32 -3.11 8.39 -19.96
CA ILE A 32 -3.28 6.97 -20.23
C ILE A 32 -4.48 6.70 -21.13
N ARG A 33 -4.47 5.54 -21.80
CA ARG A 33 -5.63 4.99 -22.49
C ARG A 33 -5.79 3.53 -22.14
N LYS A 34 -7.01 3.12 -21.81
CA LYS A 34 -7.34 1.72 -21.57
C LYS A 34 -7.20 0.94 -22.89
N LEU A 35 -6.41 -0.13 -22.87
CA LEU A 35 -6.29 -1.07 -23.97
C LEU A 35 -7.27 -2.24 -23.75
N THR A 36 -7.31 -2.77 -22.53
CA THR A 36 -8.31 -3.72 -22.05
C THR A 36 -8.44 -3.59 -20.53
N ALA A 37 -9.31 -4.37 -19.89
CA ALA A 37 -9.49 -4.34 -18.43
C ALA A 37 -8.15 -4.54 -17.69
N GLY A 38 -7.76 -3.54 -16.88
CA GLY A 38 -6.52 -3.53 -16.12
C GLY A 38 -5.24 -3.31 -16.93
N VAL A 39 -5.31 -3.03 -18.23
CA VAL A 39 -4.12 -2.86 -19.09
C VAL A 39 -4.21 -1.52 -19.81
N TYR A 40 -3.18 -0.69 -19.65
CA TYR A 40 -3.20 0.71 -20.07
C TYR A 40 -1.98 1.06 -20.92
N SER A 41 -2.21 1.80 -22.00
CA SER A 41 -1.15 2.47 -22.75
C SER A 41 -0.79 3.79 -22.06
N TYR A 42 0.50 3.99 -21.76
CA TYR A 42 1.00 5.26 -21.23
C TYR A 42 1.29 6.23 -22.40
N LEU A 43 0.53 7.32 -22.47
CA LEU A 43 0.72 8.37 -23.47
C LEU A 43 1.88 9.30 -23.07
N PRO A 44 2.39 10.18 -23.96
CA PRO A 44 3.66 10.89 -23.75
C PRO A 44 3.82 11.59 -22.38
N LEU A 45 2.79 12.31 -21.92
CA LEU A 45 2.84 13.00 -20.62
C LEU A 45 2.76 12.04 -19.43
N GLY A 46 1.91 11.01 -19.53
CA GLY A 46 1.81 9.98 -18.50
C GLY A 46 3.12 9.20 -18.37
N LEU A 47 3.72 8.81 -19.49
CA LEU A 47 5.03 8.14 -19.51
C LEU A 47 6.13 9.05 -18.96
N ALA A 48 6.14 10.34 -19.29
CA ALA A 48 7.11 11.29 -18.73
C ALA A 48 7.02 11.35 -17.20
N ALA A 49 5.82 11.44 -16.63
CA ALA A 49 5.62 11.42 -15.18
C ALA A 49 6.07 10.08 -14.54
N ILE A 50 5.78 8.95 -15.19
CA ILE A 50 6.26 7.63 -14.75
C ILE A 50 7.80 7.60 -14.72
N ARG A 51 8.47 8.09 -15.77
CA ARG A 51 9.95 8.14 -15.83
C ARG A 51 10.55 9.06 -14.75
N LYS A 52 9.85 10.11 -14.32
CA LYS A 52 10.29 10.93 -13.17
C LYS A 52 10.33 10.12 -11.88
N VAL A 53 9.27 9.33 -11.62
CA VAL A 53 9.24 8.41 -10.47
C VAL A 53 10.38 7.40 -10.57
N GLU A 54 10.57 6.76 -11.73
CA GLU A 54 11.65 5.79 -11.93
C GLU A 54 13.03 6.37 -11.66
N ASN A 55 13.28 7.61 -12.08
CA ASN A 55 14.58 8.25 -11.86
C ASN A 55 14.82 8.55 -10.38
N ILE A 56 13.81 9.05 -9.65
CA ILE A 56 13.91 9.25 -8.20
C ILE A 56 14.19 7.91 -7.50
N VAL A 57 13.44 6.87 -7.87
CA VAL A 57 13.63 5.52 -7.33
C VAL A 57 15.05 5.03 -7.60
N ARG A 58 15.52 5.08 -8.86
CA ARG A 58 16.86 4.65 -9.26
C ARG A 58 17.96 5.39 -8.49
N GLU A 59 17.86 6.71 -8.38
CA GLU A 59 18.84 7.51 -7.64
C GLU A 59 18.92 7.10 -6.16
N GLU A 60 17.78 6.88 -5.50
CA GLU A 60 17.76 6.52 -4.07
C GLU A 60 18.13 5.06 -3.80
N MET A 61 17.80 4.14 -4.73
CA MET A 61 18.26 2.75 -4.66
C MET A 61 19.78 2.67 -4.85
N ASN A 62 20.34 3.39 -5.84
CA ASN A 62 21.78 3.46 -6.05
C ASN A 62 22.49 4.12 -4.87
N ARG A 63 21.92 5.19 -4.30
CA ARG A 63 22.43 5.83 -3.08
C ARG A 63 22.47 4.87 -1.90
N ALA A 64 21.51 3.95 -1.81
CA ALA A 64 21.47 2.91 -0.77
C ALA A 64 22.41 1.72 -1.04
N GLY A 65 23.13 1.73 -2.17
CA GLY A 65 24.06 0.67 -2.56
C GLY A 65 23.41 -0.53 -3.25
N ALA A 66 22.14 -0.42 -3.67
CA ALA A 66 21.50 -1.44 -4.50
C ALA A 66 21.96 -1.31 -5.95
N GLN A 67 22.04 -2.43 -6.67
CA GLN A 67 22.56 -2.48 -8.04
C GLN A 67 21.44 -2.85 -9.01
N GLU A 68 21.27 -2.05 -10.07
CA GLU A 68 20.23 -2.28 -11.06
C GLU A 68 20.61 -3.40 -12.04
N LEU A 69 19.68 -4.33 -12.28
CA LEU A 69 19.70 -5.34 -13.31
C LEU A 69 18.33 -5.41 -13.98
N LEU A 70 18.16 -6.30 -14.96
CA LEU A 70 16.86 -6.52 -15.61
C LEU A 70 16.62 -8.02 -15.82
N MET A 71 15.56 -8.54 -15.21
CA MET A 71 15.16 -9.95 -15.32
C MET A 71 14.04 -10.14 -16.36
N PRO A 72 13.95 -11.32 -17.00
CA PRO A 72 12.90 -11.62 -17.97
C PRO A 72 11.48 -11.53 -17.39
N MET A 73 10.52 -11.09 -18.22
CA MET A 73 9.09 -11.17 -17.91
C MET A 73 8.56 -12.60 -18.02
N VAL A 74 8.99 -13.33 -19.04
CA VAL A 74 8.66 -14.75 -19.22
C VAL A 74 9.55 -15.57 -18.31
N GLN A 75 8.95 -16.34 -17.42
CA GLN A 75 9.66 -17.16 -16.44
C GLN A 75 9.29 -18.64 -16.63
N PRO A 76 10.26 -19.56 -16.62
CA PRO A 76 9.99 -20.99 -16.71
C PRO A 76 9.23 -21.48 -15.48
N ALA A 77 8.23 -22.34 -15.68
CA ALA A 77 7.42 -22.87 -14.59
C ALA A 77 8.26 -23.66 -13.56
N ASP A 78 9.35 -24.30 -13.99
CA ASP A 78 10.23 -25.10 -13.13
C ASP A 78 10.69 -24.33 -11.88
N LEU A 79 11.10 -23.07 -12.03
CA LEU A 79 11.55 -22.25 -10.89
C LEU A 79 10.42 -21.99 -9.87
N TRP A 80 9.19 -21.81 -10.34
CA TRP A 80 8.01 -21.64 -9.50
C TRP A 80 7.54 -22.94 -8.86
N VAL A 81 7.84 -24.07 -9.49
CA VAL A 81 7.57 -25.40 -8.95
C VAL A 81 8.53 -25.69 -7.79
N GLU A 82 9.81 -25.31 -7.89
CA GLU A 82 10.79 -25.45 -6.80
C GLU A 82 10.31 -24.78 -5.49
N THR A 83 9.75 -23.57 -5.58
CA THR A 83 9.21 -22.84 -4.42
C THR A 83 7.79 -23.28 -4.02
N GLY A 84 7.16 -24.14 -4.83
CA GLY A 84 5.75 -24.53 -4.70
C GLY A 84 4.75 -23.40 -5.01
N ARG A 85 5.22 -22.19 -5.36
CA ARG A 85 4.35 -21.05 -5.66
C ARG A 85 3.60 -21.21 -6.99
N TYR A 86 4.08 -22.06 -7.91
CA TYR A 86 3.35 -22.32 -9.16
C TYR A 86 1.90 -22.75 -8.94
N LYS A 87 1.62 -23.53 -7.87
CA LYS A 87 0.26 -23.89 -7.48
C LYS A 87 -0.33 -22.92 -6.46
N LYS A 88 0.44 -22.56 -5.43
CA LYS A 88 -0.03 -21.74 -4.29
C LYS A 88 -0.43 -20.31 -4.67
N TYR A 89 0.16 -19.74 -5.73
CA TYR A 89 -0.15 -18.37 -6.17
C TYR A 89 -1.57 -18.24 -6.74
N GLY A 90 -2.21 -19.35 -7.13
CA GLY A 90 -3.60 -19.33 -7.55
C GLY A 90 -3.82 -18.73 -8.95
N PRO A 91 -5.04 -18.23 -9.23
CA PRO A 91 -5.44 -17.79 -10.58
C PRO A 91 -4.78 -16.48 -11.03
N GLU A 92 -4.22 -15.69 -10.11
CA GLU A 92 -3.54 -14.44 -10.43
C GLU A 92 -2.23 -14.65 -11.22
N LEU A 93 -1.65 -15.84 -11.16
CA LEU A 93 -0.47 -16.20 -11.94
C LEU A 93 -0.89 -16.56 -13.37
N LEU A 94 -0.57 -15.70 -14.34
CA LEU A 94 -0.84 -15.98 -15.74
C LEU A 94 0.12 -17.04 -16.27
N ARG A 95 -0.41 -18.25 -16.49
CA ARG A 95 0.33 -19.42 -17.00
C ARG A 95 0.05 -19.61 -18.49
N PHE A 96 1.06 -20.01 -19.24
CA PHE A 96 0.94 -20.29 -20.67
C PHE A 96 1.95 -21.35 -21.13
N HIS A 97 1.75 -21.85 -22.34
CA HIS A 97 2.66 -22.79 -22.99
C HIS A 97 3.31 -22.14 -24.21
N ASP A 98 4.60 -22.41 -24.44
CA ASP A 98 5.26 -22.01 -25.68
C ASP A 98 4.93 -22.97 -26.85
N ARG A 99 5.50 -22.70 -28.03
CA ARG A 99 5.30 -23.54 -29.24
C ARG A 99 5.86 -24.96 -29.12
N HIS A 100 6.67 -25.24 -28.11
CA HIS A 100 7.23 -26.55 -27.79
C HIS A 100 6.52 -27.19 -26.59
N ASN A 101 5.38 -26.63 -26.17
CA ASN A 101 4.59 -27.07 -25.04
C ASN A 101 5.34 -27.02 -23.69
N ARG A 102 6.30 -26.10 -23.54
CA ARG A 102 6.96 -25.82 -22.26
C ARG A 102 6.09 -24.86 -21.45
N GLU A 103 5.89 -25.19 -20.18
CA GLU A 103 5.13 -24.34 -19.25
C GLU A 103 5.94 -23.12 -18.82
N SER A 104 5.27 -21.97 -18.77
CA SER A 104 5.84 -20.71 -18.32
C SER A 104 4.77 -19.83 -17.69
N CYS A 105 5.20 -18.78 -17.00
CA CYS A 105 4.31 -17.73 -16.51
C CYS A 105 4.85 -16.35 -16.87
N LEU A 106 3.97 -15.36 -16.84
CA LEU A 106 4.39 -13.95 -16.79
C LEU A 106 4.62 -13.58 -15.32
N GLY A 107 5.81 -13.08 -15.02
CA GLY A 107 6.24 -12.79 -13.65
C GLY A 107 5.35 -11.73 -12.96
N PRO A 108 4.61 -12.09 -11.90
CA PRO A 108 3.96 -11.11 -11.03
C PRO A 108 4.95 -10.49 -10.03
N THR A 109 6.10 -11.14 -9.85
CA THR A 109 7.27 -10.82 -9.04
C THR A 109 8.42 -11.77 -9.46
N HIS A 110 9.59 -11.67 -8.83
CA HIS A 110 10.84 -12.29 -9.28
C HIS A 110 11.69 -12.96 -8.18
N GLU A 111 11.11 -13.34 -7.02
CA GLU A 111 11.89 -14.03 -5.97
C GLU A 111 12.58 -15.30 -6.47
N GLU A 112 11.90 -16.10 -7.29
CA GLU A 112 12.43 -17.32 -7.89
C GLU A 112 13.62 -17.03 -8.82
N VAL A 113 13.45 -16.04 -9.71
CA VAL A 113 14.44 -15.73 -10.75
C VAL A 113 15.71 -15.16 -10.14
N ILE A 114 15.58 -14.27 -9.16
CA ILE A 114 16.74 -13.67 -8.51
C ILE A 114 17.46 -14.67 -7.58
N THR A 115 16.73 -15.60 -6.96
CA THR A 115 17.33 -16.70 -6.19
C THR A 115 18.12 -17.64 -7.09
N ASP A 116 17.61 -17.92 -8.29
CA ASP A 116 18.33 -18.71 -9.30
C ASP A 116 19.63 -18.04 -9.77
N ILE A 117 19.64 -16.70 -9.90
CA ILE A 117 20.86 -15.94 -10.16
C ILE A 117 21.81 -16.05 -8.97
N ALA A 118 21.33 -15.77 -7.75
CA ALA A 118 22.16 -15.80 -6.55
C ALA A 118 22.84 -17.14 -6.32
N ARG A 119 22.12 -18.27 -6.46
CA ARG A 119 22.70 -19.61 -6.28
C ARG A 119 23.76 -19.97 -7.31
N LYS A 120 23.75 -19.33 -8.48
CA LYS A 120 24.71 -19.58 -9.57
C LYS A 120 25.94 -18.67 -9.50
N GLU A 121 25.80 -17.47 -8.96
CA GLU A 121 26.83 -16.44 -9.03
C GLU A 121 27.46 -16.09 -7.67
N LEU A 122 26.78 -16.36 -6.56
CA LEU A 122 27.25 -16.03 -5.20
C LEU A 122 27.61 -17.34 -4.48
N HIS A 123 28.86 -17.47 -4.04
CA HIS A 123 29.35 -18.75 -3.49
C HIS A 123 30.05 -18.59 -2.14
N SER A 124 30.42 -17.38 -1.75
CA SER A 124 31.14 -17.10 -0.51
C SER A 124 30.47 -16.01 0.30
N TYR A 125 30.63 -16.05 1.62
CA TYR A 125 30.24 -14.95 2.52
C TYR A 125 30.89 -13.61 2.14
N ARG A 126 31.99 -13.63 1.37
CA ARG A 126 32.68 -12.43 0.87
C ARG A 126 31.92 -11.72 -0.26
N ASP A 127 31.00 -12.42 -0.92
CA ASP A 127 30.13 -11.85 -1.95
C ASP A 127 28.92 -11.11 -1.33
N LEU A 128 28.76 -11.22 -0.01
CA LEU A 128 27.60 -10.76 0.75
C LEU A 128 27.98 -9.66 1.78
N PRO A 129 27.06 -8.74 2.10
CA PRO A 129 25.70 -8.63 1.57
C PRO A 129 25.69 -8.01 0.17
N ILE A 130 24.70 -8.41 -0.64
CA ILE A 130 24.43 -7.79 -1.94
C ILE A 130 22.94 -7.45 -2.05
N ASN A 131 22.62 -6.35 -2.72
CA ASN A 131 21.25 -5.93 -2.99
C ASN A 131 21.10 -5.60 -4.47
N LEU A 132 20.20 -6.32 -5.14
CA LEU A 132 19.97 -6.25 -6.57
C LEU A 132 18.53 -5.80 -6.82
N TYR A 133 18.30 -4.91 -7.79
CA TYR A 133 16.96 -4.45 -8.11
C TYR A 133 16.72 -4.30 -9.61
N GLN A 134 15.45 -4.24 -10.01
CA GLN A 134 15.05 -3.90 -11.36
C GLN A 134 13.87 -2.94 -11.34
N ILE A 135 13.66 -2.20 -12.43
CA ILE A 135 12.41 -1.49 -12.72
C ILE A 135 11.80 -2.12 -13.96
N GLN A 136 10.75 -2.92 -13.77
CA GLN A 136 10.27 -3.83 -14.82
C GLN A 136 8.76 -4.05 -14.71
N THR A 137 8.11 -4.27 -15.86
CA THR A 137 6.68 -4.53 -15.97
C THR A 137 6.31 -5.88 -15.36
N LYS A 138 5.33 -5.91 -14.46
CA LYS A 138 4.76 -7.11 -13.85
C LYS A 138 3.38 -7.43 -14.42
N PHE A 139 2.97 -8.68 -14.34
CA PHE A 139 1.63 -9.12 -14.69
C PHE A 139 0.96 -9.89 -13.54
N ARG A 140 -0.22 -9.45 -13.11
CA ARG A 140 -1.10 -10.17 -12.17
C ARG A 140 -2.49 -10.24 -12.77
N ASP A 141 -3.07 -11.44 -12.93
CA ASP A 141 -4.40 -11.60 -13.52
C ASP A 141 -5.50 -11.30 -12.48
N GLU A 142 -5.53 -10.06 -12.02
CA GLU A 142 -6.48 -9.55 -11.03
C GLU A 142 -7.92 -9.83 -11.46
N ILE A 143 -8.71 -10.43 -10.56
CA ILE A 143 -10.10 -10.82 -10.83
C ILE A 143 -10.99 -9.61 -11.15
N ARG A 144 -10.72 -8.47 -10.49
CA ARG A 144 -11.45 -7.21 -10.64
C ARG A 144 -10.47 -6.04 -10.74
N PRO A 145 -9.85 -5.83 -11.91
CA PRO A 145 -8.97 -4.69 -12.10
C PRO A 145 -9.80 -3.41 -12.08
N ARG A 146 -9.48 -2.52 -11.13
CA ARG A 146 -10.22 -1.30 -10.85
C ARG A 146 -9.27 -0.13 -10.60
N PHE A 147 -9.81 1.08 -10.54
CA PHE A 147 -9.06 2.26 -10.11
C PHE A 147 -7.86 2.66 -10.99
N GLY A 148 -7.88 2.33 -12.28
CA GLY A 148 -6.85 2.78 -13.21
C GLY A 148 -5.50 2.12 -12.93
N LEU A 149 -4.46 2.95 -12.75
CA LEU A 149 -3.10 2.47 -12.46
C LEU A 149 -2.90 2.03 -11.00
N MET A 150 -3.91 2.19 -10.14
CA MET A 150 -3.81 1.73 -8.75
C MET A 150 -3.92 0.21 -8.66
N ARG A 151 -4.81 -0.40 -9.45
CA ARG A 151 -5.02 -1.87 -9.46
C ARG A 151 -5.25 -2.37 -10.89
N GLY A 152 -4.16 -2.40 -11.65
CA GLY A 152 -4.09 -2.97 -13.00
C GLY A 152 -3.64 -4.42 -13.01
N ARG A 153 -3.77 -5.07 -14.17
CA ARG A 153 -3.19 -6.40 -14.43
C ARG A 153 -1.75 -6.31 -14.93
N GLU A 154 -1.43 -5.27 -15.70
CA GLU A 154 -0.08 -4.96 -16.14
C GLU A 154 0.36 -3.61 -15.56
N PHE A 155 1.50 -3.58 -14.89
CA PHE A 155 1.98 -2.38 -14.19
C PHE A 155 3.51 -2.39 -14.05
N VAL A 156 4.12 -1.22 -13.85
CA VAL A 156 5.57 -1.11 -13.63
C VAL A 156 5.86 -1.13 -12.15
N MET A 157 6.75 -2.03 -11.74
CA MET A 157 7.21 -2.15 -10.37
C MET A 157 8.73 -2.05 -10.33
N LYS A 158 9.25 -1.37 -9.32
CA LYS A 158 10.61 -1.58 -8.86
C LYS A 158 10.59 -2.68 -7.83
N ASP A 159 11.31 -3.75 -8.04
CA ASP A 159 11.48 -4.87 -7.11
C ASP A 159 12.98 -5.06 -6.85
N ALA A 160 13.34 -5.16 -5.57
CA ALA A 160 14.71 -5.31 -5.10
C ALA A 160 14.80 -6.50 -4.15
N TYR A 161 15.97 -7.13 -4.10
CA TYR A 161 16.22 -8.35 -3.36
C TYR A 161 17.61 -8.30 -2.73
N SER A 162 17.69 -8.44 -1.41
CA SER A 162 18.97 -8.57 -0.70
C SER A 162 19.26 -10.02 -0.36
N PHE A 163 20.55 -10.37 -0.40
CA PHE A 163 21.08 -11.64 0.07
C PHE A 163 22.11 -11.35 1.15
N ASP A 164 21.90 -11.94 2.32
CA ASP A 164 22.61 -11.62 3.55
C ASP A 164 23.11 -12.90 4.24
N VAL A 165 24.20 -12.79 4.99
CA VAL A 165 24.86 -13.93 5.67
C VAL A 165 24.13 -14.41 6.92
N SER A 166 23.28 -13.56 7.50
CA SER A 166 22.57 -13.81 8.75
C SER A 166 21.33 -12.93 8.88
N ASP A 167 20.50 -13.25 9.87
CA ASP A 167 19.30 -12.48 10.18
C ASP A 167 19.63 -11.03 10.60
N GLU A 168 20.73 -10.83 11.33
CA GLU A 168 21.21 -9.50 11.74
C GLU A 168 21.67 -8.67 10.54
N ALA A 169 22.38 -9.28 9.59
CA ALA A 169 22.78 -8.62 8.35
C ALA A 169 21.56 -8.24 7.50
N ALA A 170 20.58 -9.14 7.41
CA ALA A 170 19.31 -8.86 6.72
C ALA A 170 18.53 -7.71 7.37
N SER A 171 18.57 -7.54 8.69
CA SER A 171 17.97 -6.38 9.36
C SER A 171 18.63 -5.05 8.95
N LEU A 172 19.94 -5.04 8.69
CA LEU A 172 20.65 -3.85 8.18
C LEU A 172 20.25 -3.55 6.72
N SER A 173 20.16 -4.57 5.88
CA SER A 173 19.69 -4.45 4.49
C SER A 173 18.24 -3.94 4.43
N TYR A 174 17.39 -4.46 5.30
CA TYR A 174 16.01 -3.99 5.49
C TYR A 174 15.94 -2.51 5.86
N GLN A 175 16.69 -2.08 6.88
CA GLN A 175 16.70 -0.68 7.32
C GLN A 175 17.17 0.27 6.21
N LYS A 176 18.19 -0.12 5.43
CA LYS A 176 18.65 0.67 4.28
C LYS A 176 17.54 0.88 3.24
N MET A 177 16.72 -0.14 2.99
CA MET A 177 15.59 -0.06 2.06
C MET A 177 14.43 0.74 2.62
N TYR A 178 14.11 0.57 3.91
CA TYR A 178 13.14 1.40 4.61
C TYR A 178 13.50 2.90 4.51
N ASP A 179 14.75 3.26 4.79
CA ASP A 179 15.22 4.64 4.71
C ASP A 179 15.25 5.15 3.26
N ALA A 180 15.63 4.30 2.29
CA ALA A 180 15.58 4.65 0.86
C ALA A 180 14.15 4.95 0.41
N TYR A 181 13.17 4.17 0.85
CA TYR A 181 11.77 4.39 0.52
C TYR A 181 11.22 5.66 1.15
N LYS A 182 11.58 5.95 2.42
CA LYS A 182 11.26 7.26 3.02
C LYS A 182 11.77 8.40 2.13
N ARG A 183 13.04 8.34 1.69
CA ARG A 183 13.60 9.36 0.79
C ARG A 183 12.88 9.41 -0.56
N ILE A 184 12.57 8.28 -1.18
CA ILE A 184 11.83 8.21 -2.46
C ILE A 184 10.50 8.95 -2.33
N PHE A 185 9.67 8.60 -1.36
CA PHE A 185 8.32 9.16 -1.26
C PHE A 185 8.33 10.62 -0.78
N THR A 186 9.31 11.02 0.05
CA THR A 186 9.55 12.44 0.37
C THR A 186 9.93 13.23 -0.89
N ARG A 187 10.87 12.73 -1.70
CA ARG A 187 11.29 13.39 -2.96
C ARG A 187 10.21 13.39 -4.03
N CYS A 188 9.28 12.44 -3.98
CA CYS A 188 8.06 12.46 -4.81
C CYS A 188 7.08 13.56 -4.36
N GLY A 189 7.28 14.19 -3.21
CA GLY A 189 6.41 15.22 -2.65
C GLY A 189 5.08 14.67 -2.13
N LEU A 190 5.10 13.47 -1.56
CA LEU A 190 3.91 12.77 -1.06
C LEU A 190 3.82 12.84 0.46
N GLU A 191 2.61 12.96 0.99
CA GLU A 191 2.34 12.69 2.41
C GLU A 191 2.06 11.19 2.56
N PHE A 192 2.92 10.50 3.31
CA PHE A 192 2.88 9.06 3.48
C PHE A 192 3.23 8.63 4.91
N ARG A 193 2.89 7.39 5.24
CA ARG A 193 3.32 6.70 6.47
C ARG A 193 3.89 5.34 6.11
N ALA A 194 4.95 4.94 6.80
CA ALA A 194 5.36 3.54 6.80
C ALA A 194 4.58 2.85 7.92
N VAL A 195 3.80 1.82 7.58
CA VAL A 195 2.91 1.11 8.49
C VAL A 195 3.42 -0.31 8.67
N GLN A 196 3.41 -0.81 9.90
CA GLN A 196 3.65 -2.23 10.15
C GLN A 196 2.55 -3.06 9.49
N ALA A 197 2.94 -4.12 8.79
CA ALA A 197 2.01 -4.93 8.00
C ALA A 197 2.21 -6.43 8.26
N ASP A 198 1.24 -7.23 7.81
CA ASP A 198 1.41 -8.68 7.75
C ASP A 198 2.37 -9.04 6.59
N SER A 199 3.02 -10.20 6.67
CA SER A 199 3.93 -10.67 5.60
C SER A 199 3.20 -11.48 4.52
N GLY A 200 1.93 -11.82 4.76
CA GLY A 200 1.03 -12.45 3.79
C GLY A 200 1.59 -13.72 3.16
N SER A 201 1.23 -13.93 1.89
CA SER A 201 1.63 -15.11 1.10
C SER A 201 3.07 -15.07 0.58
N ILE A 202 3.73 -13.91 0.65
CA ILE A 202 5.13 -13.74 0.25
C ILE A 202 6.07 -14.41 1.27
N GLY A 203 5.62 -14.53 2.52
CA GLY A 203 6.38 -15.10 3.64
C GLY A 203 7.29 -14.06 4.30
N GLY A 204 7.72 -14.34 5.52
CA GLY A 204 8.57 -13.44 6.32
C GLY A 204 8.02 -13.19 7.72
N SER A 205 8.83 -12.57 8.58
CA SER A 205 8.48 -12.28 9.98
C SER A 205 8.33 -10.78 10.28
N PHE A 206 8.79 -9.92 9.37
CA PHE A 206 8.82 -8.47 9.56
C PHE A 206 8.61 -7.74 8.24
N SER A 207 7.57 -6.91 8.14
CA SER A 207 7.26 -6.13 6.95
C SER A 207 6.73 -4.72 7.28
N HIS A 208 6.97 -3.78 6.38
CA HIS A 208 6.38 -2.43 6.43
C HIS A 208 5.84 -2.05 5.06
N GLU A 209 4.60 -1.60 5.02
CA GLU A 209 3.98 -0.99 3.85
C GLU A 209 4.18 0.52 3.89
N PHE A 210 4.36 1.14 2.74
CA PHE A 210 4.44 2.59 2.58
C PHE A 210 3.13 3.06 1.97
N MET A 211 2.35 3.77 2.79
CA MET A 211 0.97 4.17 2.51
C MET A 211 0.91 5.66 2.23
N VAL A 212 0.55 6.04 0.99
CA VAL A 212 0.19 7.44 0.69
C VAL A 212 -1.18 7.70 1.28
N LEU A 213 -1.29 8.75 2.09
CA LEU A 213 -2.53 9.08 2.79
C LEU A 213 -3.55 9.65 1.79
N ALA A 214 -4.64 8.93 1.57
CA ALA A 214 -5.71 9.30 0.64
C ALA A 214 -7.02 8.58 0.99
N LYS A 215 -8.14 9.30 0.93
CA LYS A 215 -9.47 8.75 1.28
C LYS A 215 -9.96 7.61 0.38
N THR A 216 -9.32 7.44 -0.76
CA THR A 216 -9.62 6.41 -1.76
C THR A 216 -8.75 5.16 -1.57
N GLY A 217 -7.92 5.13 -0.53
CA GLY A 217 -7.13 3.97 -0.15
C GLY A 217 -8.00 2.74 0.15
N GLU A 218 -7.54 1.56 -0.27
CA GLU A 218 -8.23 0.30 0.04
C GLU A 218 -7.92 -0.16 1.48
N ASP A 219 -6.79 0.27 2.04
CA ASP A 219 -6.30 -0.16 3.35
C ASP A 219 -6.67 0.84 4.45
N THR A 220 -7.23 0.32 5.54
CA THR A 220 -7.46 1.08 6.76
C THR A 220 -6.24 0.97 7.66
N ILE A 221 -5.61 2.10 7.94
CA ILE A 221 -4.42 2.16 8.78
C ILE A 221 -4.72 2.88 10.09
N VAL A 222 -4.05 2.42 11.14
CA VAL A 222 -4.12 2.98 12.49
C VAL A 222 -2.84 3.76 12.72
N ILE A 223 -2.99 5.05 13.01
CA ILE A 223 -1.87 5.99 13.22
C ILE A 223 -1.92 6.60 14.60
N CYS A 224 -0.76 6.84 15.21
CA CYS A 224 -0.67 7.64 16.41
C CYS A 224 -0.59 9.14 16.07
N LYS A 225 -1.29 9.97 16.84
CA LYS A 225 -1.19 11.44 16.73
C LYS A 225 0.03 12.03 17.44
N ASN A 226 0.69 11.24 18.28
CA ASN A 226 1.76 11.69 19.19
C ASN A 226 3.16 11.15 18.84
N CYS A 227 3.26 10.07 18.05
CA CYS A 227 4.53 9.47 17.64
C CYS A 227 4.45 8.94 16.19
N GLU A 228 5.49 8.23 15.72
CA GLU A 228 5.53 7.68 14.35
C GLU A 228 4.78 6.35 14.19
N PHE A 229 4.24 5.76 15.28
CA PHE A 229 3.51 4.50 15.20
C PHE A 229 2.42 4.55 14.14
N ALA A 230 2.48 3.59 13.23
CA ALA A 230 1.47 3.34 12.23
C ALA A 230 1.46 1.84 11.89
N ALA A 231 0.27 1.26 11.74
CA ALA A 231 0.10 -0.14 11.40
C ALA A 231 -1.16 -0.34 10.54
N ASN A 232 -1.13 -1.34 9.67
CA ASN A 232 -2.35 -1.84 9.05
C ASN A 232 -3.27 -2.38 10.15
N MET A 233 -4.60 -2.21 10.02
CA MET A 233 -5.59 -2.69 11.00
C MET A 233 -5.35 -4.17 11.37
N GLU A 234 -5.04 -4.98 10.37
CA GLU A 234 -4.78 -6.42 10.49
C GLU A 234 -3.58 -6.74 11.40
N LYS A 235 -2.60 -5.82 11.50
CA LYS A 235 -1.36 -6.00 12.26
C LYS A 235 -1.29 -5.17 13.54
N ALA A 236 -2.09 -4.13 13.67
CA ALA A 236 -1.97 -3.13 14.72
C ALA A 236 -2.09 -3.77 16.12
N ALA A 237 -0.97 -3.78 16.85
CA ALA A 237 -0.89 -4.42 18.16
C ALA A 237 -1.72 -3.68 19.20
N VAL A 238 -2.44 -4.44 20.02
CA VAL A 238 -3.15 -3.92 21.19
C VAL A 238 -2.29 -4.14 22.42
N VAL A 239 -2.10 -3.11 23.23
CA VAL A 239 -1.49 -3.24 24.57
C VAL A 239 -2.59 -3.14 25.62
N VAL A 240 -2.78 -4.22 26.38
CA VAL A 240 -3.71 -4.25 27.52
C VAL A 240 -2.94 -3.82 28.77
N ALA A 241 -3.45 -2.81 29.47
CA ALA A 241 -2.89 -2.43 30.76
C ALA A 241 -3.05 -3.57 31.76
N PRO A 242 -2.00 -3.92 32.53
CA PRO A 242 -2.13 -4.91 33.59
C PRO A 242 -3.22 -4.46 34.56
N LYS A 243 -4.27 -5.26 34.71
CA LYS A 243 -5.33 -5.01 35.69
C LYS A 243 -5.09 -5.93 36.88
N GLU A 244 -4.91 -5.35 38.06
CA GLU A 244 -4.95 -6.15 39.29
C GLU A 244 -6.35 -6.71 39.48
N ARG A 245 -6.44 -7.95 39.97
CA ARG A 245 -7.71 -8.56 40.34
C ARG A 245 -8.36 -7.75 41.46
N VAL A 246 -9.50 -7.12 41.20
CA VAL A 246 -10.13 -6.20 42.15
C VAL A 246 -11.35 -6.85 42.79
N GLU A 247 -12.05 -7.72 42.04
CA GLU A 247 -13.28 -8.35 42.52
C GLU A 247 -13.00 -9.79 43.01
N PRO A 248 -13.54 -10.21 44.16
CA PRO A 248 -13.50 -11.62 44.54
C PRO A 248 -14.26 -12.46 43.50
N MET A 249 -13.76 -13.66 43.22
CA MET A 249 -14.44 -14.60 42.32
C MET A 249 -15.80 -14.98 42.89
N ALA A 250 -16.87 -14.65 42.18
CA ALA A 250 -18.23 -14.99 42.55
C ALA A 250 -18.61 -16.40 42.04
N GLU A 251 -19.66 -16.99 42.60
CA GLU A 251 -20.14 -18.31 42.19
C GLU A 251 -20.72 -18.29 40.76
N LEU A 252 -20.37 -19.31 39.98
CA LEU A 252 -20.86 -19.50 38.63
C LEU A 252 -22.39 -19.70 38.65
N GLU A 253 -23.12 -18.85 37.94
CA GLU A 253 -24.59 -18.84 37.93
C GLU A 253 -25.12 -18.99 36.50
N LYS A 254 -26.13 -19.85 36.28
CA LYS A 254 -26.83 -19.97 35.01
C LYS A 254 -28.08 -19.09 35.01
N ILE A 255 -28.23 -18.25 33.99
CA ILE A 255 -29.32 -17.28 33.85
C ILE A 255 -30.10 -17.58 32.57
N GLU A 256 -31.42 -17.56 32.67
CA GLU A 256 -32.31 -17.69 31.52
C GLU A 256 -32.38 -16.36 30.75
N THR A 257 -32.14 -16.41 29.44
CA THR A 257 -32.15 -15.30 28.49
C THR A 257 -32.97 -15.67 27.23
N PRO A 258 -34.30 -15.77 27.32
CA PRO A 258 -35.14 -16.29 26.24
C PRO A 258 -35.05 -15.46 24.96
N GLY A 259 -34.69 -16.10 23.84
CA GLY A 259 -34.64 -15.45 22.52
C GLY A 259 -33.55 -14.38 22.36
N LYS A 260 -32.68 -14.17 23.36
CA LYS A 260 -31.57 -13.20 23.29
C LYS A 260 -30.33 -13.89 22.71
N ARG A 261 -29.92 -13.47 21.50
CA ARG A 261 -28.78 -14.05 20.76
C ARG A 261 -27.66 -13.04 20.47
N LYS A 262 -27.99 -11.77 20.25
CA LYS A 262 -27.04 -10.70 19.94
C LYS A 262 -26.54 -10.03 21.21
N VAL A 263 -25.31 -9.54 21.20
CA VAL A 263 -24.67 -8.86 22.34
C VAL A 263 -25.57 -7.76 22.90
N GLU A 264 -26.06 -6.87 22.04
CA GLU A 264 -26.87 -5.72 22.47
C GLU A 264 -28.15 -6.19 23.19
N ALA A 265 -28.81 -7.22 22.65
CA ALA A 265 -30.04 -7.77 23.20
C ALA A 265 -29.83 -8.52 24.53
N VAL A 266 -28.66 -9.16 24.71
CA VAL A 266 -28.28 -9.84 25.96
C VAL A 266 -27.93 -8.79 27.02
N CYS A 267 -27.11 -7.79 26.66
CA CYS A 267 -26.70 -6.71 27.55
C CYS A 267 -27.89 -5.88 28.05
N GLU A 268 -28.80 -5.49 27.15
CA GLU A 268 -30.03 -4.78 27.51
C GLU A 268 -30.91 -5.61 28.47
N PHE A 269 -31.07 -6.90 28.21
CA PHE A 269 -31.88 -7.78 29.03
C PHE A 269 -31.29 -8.01 30.44
N LEU A 270 -29.97 -8.17 30.53
CA LEU A 270 -29.26 -8.43 31.79
C LEU A 270 -28.89 -7.14 32.55
N GLY A 271 -29.08 -5.96 31.93
CA GLY A 271 -28.69 -4.67 32.52
C GLY A 271 -27.17 -4.52 32.69
N ILE A 272 -26.39 -5.08 31.77
CA ILE A 272 -24.91 -5.02 31.80
C ILE A 272 -24.36 -4.29 30.57
N GLU A 273 -23.14 -3.77 30.69
CA GLU A 273 -22.40 -3.26 29.55
C GLU A 273 -21.84 -4.40 28.68
N ALA A 274 -21.65 -4.14 27.39
CA ALA A 274 -20.99 -5.09 26.47
C ALA A 274 -19.57 -5.46 26.93
N SER A 275 -18.90 -4.57 27.68
CA SER A 275 -17.61 -4.81 28.30
C SER A 275 -17.59 -5.93 29.35
N LYS A 276 -18.76 -6.34 29.87
CA LYS A 276 -18.91 -7.44 30.84
C LYS A 276 -19.29 -8.78 30.19
N LEU A 277 -19.66 -8.77 28.90
CA LEU A 277 -19.97 -9.96 28.12
C LEU A 277 -18.73 -10.41 27.33
N VAL A 278 -18.55 -11.71 27.14
CA VAL A 278 -17.52 -12.29 26.26
C VAL A 278 -18.22 -13.05 25.14
N LYS A 279 -17.95 -12.65 23.90
CA LYS A 279 -18.40 -13.35 22.69
C LYS A 279 -17.59 -14.63 22.53
N THR A 280 -18.27 -15.72 22.18
CA THR A 280 -17.64 -16.96 21.72
C THR A 280 -17.98 -17.13 20.25
N MET A 281 -17.00 -16.90 19.38
CA MET A 281 -17.14 -17.03 17.92
C MET A 281 -16.41 -18.30 17.47
N VAL A 282 -16.97 -19.04 16.51
CA VAL A 282 -16.30 -20.24 15.98
C VAL A 282 -15.73 -19.91 14.62
N PHE A 283 -14.43 -20.14 14.47
CA PHE A 283 -13.70 -20.05 13.21
C PHE A 283 -13.28 -21.45 12.76
N LYS A 284 -13.06 -21.63 11.46
CA LYS A 284 -12.36 -22.79 10.91
C LYS A 284 -10.93 -22.38 10.61
N ALA A 285 -9.97 -22.99 11.28
CA ALA A 285 -8.56 -22.87 10.97
C ALA A 285 -8.11 -24.14 10.24
N ASP A 286 -7.73 -24.02 8.96
CA ASP A 286 -7.42 -25.15 8.07
C ASP A 286 -8.52 -26.25 8.08
N GLY A 287 -9.79 -25.82 8.14
CA GLY A 287 -10.97 -26.69 8.22
C GLY A 287 -11.28 -27.24 9.61
N VAL A 288 -10.48 -26.95 10.64
CA VAL A 288 -10.70 -27.39 12.02
C VAL A 288 -11.41 -26.29 12.83
N PRO A 289 -12.54 -26.57 13.50
CA PRO A 289 -13.26 -25.57 14.28
C PRO A 289 -12.50 -25.17 15.56
N VAL A 290 -12.41 -23.86 15.80
CA VAL A 290 -11.76 -23.23 16.96
C VAL A 290 -12.69 -22.14 17.51
N ALA A 291 -12.97 -22.18 18.81
CA ALA A 291 -13.69 -21.13 19.51
C ALA A 291 -12.73 -20.00 19.90
N VAL A 292 -13.13 -18.77 19.63
CA VAL A 292 -12.36 -17.55 19.87
C VAL A 292 -13.14 -16.65 20.81
N LEU A 293 -12.50 -16.28 21.92
CA LEU A 293 -13.09 -15.42 22.94
C LEU A 293 -12.62 -13.98 22.82
N VAL A 294 -13.55 -13.05 22.66
CA VAL A 294 -13.31 -11.59 22.69
C VAL A 294 -14.38 -10.90 23.53
N ARG A 295 -14.09 -9.72 24.07
CA ARG A 295 -15.08 -8.92 24.82
C ARG A 295 -16.26 -8.51 23.91
N GLY A 296 -17.44 -8.30 24.50
CA GLY A 296 -18.72 -8.06 23.79
C GLY A 296 -18.68 -6.94 22.77
N ASP A 297 -17.91 -5.90 23.05
CA ASP A 297 -17.72 -4.67 22.27
C ASP A 297 -16.46 -4.68 21.38
N ARG A 298 -15.82 -5.85 21.18
CA ARG A 298 -14.60 -6.02 20.38
C ARG A 298 -14.82 -7.02 19.26
N ASP A 299 -14.16 -6.85 18.13
CA ASP A 299 -14.22 -7.80 17.02
C ASP A 299 -12.91 -8.56 16.87
N VAL A 300 -13.00 -9.82 16.41
CA VAL A 300 -11.84 -10.68 16.16
C VAL A 300 -11.10 -10.16 14.94
N GLU A 301 -9.77 -10.13 15.03
CA GLU A 301 -8.91 -9.90 13.88
C GLU A 301 -8.41 -11.24 13.34
N GLU A 302 -8.89 -11.61 12.14
CA GLU A 302 -8.66 -12.93 11.55
C GLU A 302 -7.18 -13.18 11.25
N VAL A 303 -6.44 -12.15 10.84
CA VAL A 303 -4.99 -12.27 10.55
C VAL A 303 -4.21 -12.56 11.82
N LYS A 304 -4.57 -11.93 12.95
CA LYS A 304 -3.94 -12.22 14.25
C LYS A 304 -4.27 -13.64 14.71
N LEU A 305 -5.50 -14.08 14.52
CA LEU A 305 -5.94 -15.45 14.83
C LEU A 305 -5.16 -16.49 14.01
N LYS A 306 -5.08 -16.27 12.70
CA LYS A 306 -4.29 -17.12 11.78
C LYS A 306 -2.84 -17.24 12.23
N ASN A 307 -2.22 -16.12 12.58
CA ASN A 307 -0.83 -16.07 13.04
C ASN A 307 -0.64 -16.78 14.40
N LEU A 308 -1.56 -16.61 15.36
CA LEU A 308 -1.50 -17.30 16.65
C LEU A 308 -1.60 -18.82 16.48
N LEU A 309 -2.47 -19.29 15.58
CA LEU A 309 -2.71 -20.71 15.34
C LEU A 309 -1.68 -21.35 14.40
N GLY A 310 -0.87 -20.55 13.69
CA GLY A 310 0.01 -21.04 12.63
C GLY A 310 -0.76 -21.67 11.46
N ALA A 311 -1.99 -21.23 11.22
CA ALA A 311 -2.88 -21.77 10.21
C ALA A 311 -2.60 -21.21 8.81
N ALA A 312 -2.86 -21.98 7.76
CA ALA A 312 -2.77 -21.48 6.39
C ALA A 312 -3.99 -20.64 6.01
N ASP A 313 -5.17 -21.00 6.51
CA ASP A 313 -6.43 -20.33 6.26
C ASP A 313 -7.30 -20.26 7.54
N VAL A 314 -8.02 -19.15 7.69
CA VAL A 314 -8.94 -18.90 8.80
C VAL A 314 -10.19 -18.23 8.25
N GLU A 315 -11.36 -18.80 8.55
CA GLU A 315 -12.65 -18.24 8.14
C GLU A 315 -13.69 -18.38 9.25
N LEU A 316 -14.62 -17.42 9.35
CA LEU A 316 -15.73 -17.52 10.31
C LEU A 316 -16.67 -18.67 9.91
N ALA A 317 -16.99 -19.55 10.85
CA ALA A 317 -17.90 -20.66 10.61
C ALA A 317 -19.37 -20.18 10.50
N ASP A 318 -20.12 -20.76 9.58
CA ASP A 318 -21.55 -20.43 9.44
C ASP A 318 -22.41 -21.08 10.55
N ASP A 319 -23.68 -20.68 10.68
CA ASP A 319 -24.60 -21.17 11.72
C ASP A 319 -24.73 -22.71 11.75
N LYS A 320 -24.64 -23.37 10.59
CA LYS A 320 -24.74 -24.82 10.48
C LYS A 320 -23.44 -25.47 10.94
N GLU A 321 -22.30 -24.99 10.46
CA GLU A 321 -20.97 -25.49 10.83
C GLU A 321 -20.72 -25.33 12.33
N VAL A 322 -21.13 -24.19 12.90
CA VAL A 322 -21.11 -23.95 14.34
C VAL A 322 -21.92 -25.02 15.09
N PHE A 323 -23.15 -25.29 14.63
CA PHE A 323 -24.01 -26.28 15.25
C PHE A 323 -23.44 -27.70 15.11
N ASP A 324 -22.90 -28.05 13.95
CA ASP A 324 -22.28 -29.35 13.68
C ASP A 324 -21.04 -29.57 14.59
N ALA A 325 -20.27 -28.51 14.86
CA ALA A 325 -19.08 -28.57 15.71
C ALA A 325 -19.38 -28.56 17.22
N THR A 326 -20.43 -27.85 17.65
CA THR A 326 -20.67 -27.54 19.07
C THR A 326 -21.97 -28.13 19.64
N GLY A 327 -22.93 -28.48 18.78
CA GLY A 327 -24.28 -28.90 19.15
C GLY A 327 -25.20 -27.77 19.62
N VAL A 328 -24.76 -26.51 19.53
CA VAL A 328 -25.47 -25.35 20.08
C VAL A 328 -25.60 -24.26 19.01
N PRO A 329 -26.77 -23.62 18.87
CA PRO A 329 -26.92 -22.52 17.93
C PRO A 329 -26.13 -21.28 18.35
N THR A 330 -25.69 -20.49 17.36
CA THR A 330 -25.03 -19.19 17.58
C THR A 330 -25.86 -18.27 18.47
N GLY A 331 -25.18 -17.52 19.33
CA GLY A 331 -25.79 -16.61 20.30
C GLY A 331 -26.02 -17.20 21.70
N TYR A 332 -25.73 -18.49 21.91
CA TYR A 332 -25.74 -19.13 23.24
C TYR A 332 -24.43 -19.88 23.54
N LEU A 333 -23.40 -19.67 22.73
CA LEU A 333 -22.10 -20.33 22.87
C LEU A 333 -21.27 -19.68 23.98
N GLY A 334 -20.56 -20.52 24.71
CA GLY A 334 -19.57 -20.12 25.70
C GLY A 334 -18.40 -21.08 25.77
N PRO A 335 -17.31 -20.69 26.44
CA PRO A 335 -16.14 -21.55 26.63
C PRO A 335 -16.34 -22.67 27.66
N VAL A 336 -17.34 -22.57 28.54
CA VAL A 336 -17.55 -23.53 29.63
C VAL A 336 -18.09 -24.85 29.09
N GLY A 337 -17.29 -25.91 29.17
CA GLY A 337 -17.68 -27.26 28.73
C GLY A 337 -17.76 -27.45 27.20
N ILE A 338 -17.26 -26.49 26.41
CA ILE A 338 -17.17 -26.62 24.97
C ILE A 338 -16.09 -27.67 24.61
N LYS A 339 -16.31 -28.43 23.54
CA LYS A 339 -15.45 -29.57 23.17
C LYS A 339 -14.40 -29.25 22.10
N ILE A 340 -14.52 -28.10 21.45
CA ILE A 340 -13.56 -27.64 20.45
C ILE A 340 -12.45 -26.83 21.13
N LYS A 341 -11.34 -26.65 20.42
CA LYS A 341 -10.22 -25.82 20.88
C LYS A 341 -10.70 -24.42 21.20
N VAL A 342 -10.19 -23.83 22.28
CA VAL A 342 -10.56 -22.47 22.70
C VAL A 342 -9.31 -21.62 22.80
N VAL A 343 -9.31 -20.49 22.10
CA VAL A 343 -8.30 -19.43 22.24
C VAL A 343 -8.98 -18.15 22.72
N ALA A 344 -8.25 -17.33 23.47
CA ALA A 344 -8.80 -16.13 24.07
C ALA A 344 -7.96 -14.88 23.79
N ASP A 345 -8.62 -13.76 23.58
CA ASP A 345 -7.95 -12.47 23.56
C ASP A 345 -7.38 -12.12 24.94
N GLN A 346 -6.21 -11.49 24.94
CA GLN A 346 -5.51 -11.03 26.14
C GLN A 346 -6.36 -10.10 27.02
N GLU A 347 -7.31 -9.33 26.47
CA GLU A 347 -8.24 -8.52 27.26
C GLU A 347 -9.19 -9.42 28.06
N VAL A 348 -9.66 -10.52 27.48
CA VAL A 348 -10.51 -11.52 28.16
C VAL A 348 -9.75 -12.24 29.26
N ALA A 349 -8.45 -12.51 29.06
CA ALA A 349 -7.56 -13.06 30.09
C ALA A 349 -7.51 -12.21 31.38
N SER A 350 -7.74 -10.89 31.26
CA SER A 350 -7.77 -9.95 32.37
C SER A 350 -9.16 -9.71 32.98
N MET A 351 -10.21 -10.32 32.42
CA MET A 351 -11.59 -10.13 32.88
C MET A 351 -11.91 -10.99 34.10
N GLU A 352 -12.82 -10.49 34.93
CA GLU A 352 -13.31 -11.15 36.14
C GLU A 352 -14.83 -11.21 36.10
N ASN A 353 -15.38 -12.31 36.63
CA ASN A 353 -16.82 -12.49 36.83
C ASN A 353 -17.67 -12.12 35.59
N PHE A 354 -17.20 -12.48 34.40
CA PHE A 354 -17.83 -12.06 33.14
C PHE A 354 -18.98 -12.97 32.73
N TYR A 355 -19.70 -12.56 31.69
CA TYR A 355 -20.86 -13.26 31.15
C TYR A 355 -20.51 -13.94 29.82
N VAL A 356 -21.06 -15.13 29.57
CA VAL A 356 -20.91 -15.90 28.31
C VAL A 356 -22.19 -16.66 28.00
N GLY A 357 -22.35 -17.18 26.79
CA GLY A 357 -23.41 -18.16 26.51
C GLY A 357 -23.22 -19.45 27.31
N ALA A 358 -24.31 -20.15 27.64
CA ALA A 358 -24.25 -21.33 28.50
C ALA A 358 -24.01 -22.66 27.75
N ASN A 359 -23.74 -22.63 26.45
CA ASN A 359 -23.82 -23.80 25.57
C ASN A 359 -25.20 -24.49 25.64
N GLU A 360 -26.26 -23.71 25.89
CA GLU A 360 -27.63 -24.18 26.00
C GLU A 360 -28.56 -23.07 25.49
N LYS A 361 -29.50 -23.43 24.60
CA LYS A 361 -30.43 -22.47 24.01
C LYS A 361 -31.20 -21.74 25.11
N ASN A 362 -31.28 -20.41 25.00
CA ASN A 362 -31.93 -19.51 25.96
C ASN A 362 -31.21 -19.35 27.31
N PHE A 363 -29.95 -19.76 27.44
CA PHE A 363 -29.22 -19.56 28.71
C PHE A 363 -27.85 -18.90 28.48
N HIS A 364 -27.47 -18.09 29.46
CA HIS A 364 -26.14 -17.53 29.62
C HIS A 364 -25.59 -17.89 31.00
N LEU A 365 -24.27 -17.85 31.15
CA LEU A 365 -23.58 -17.97 32.43
C LEU A 365 -23.10 -16.59 32.88
N LYS A 366 -23.14 -16.38 34.19
CA LYS A 366 -22.65 -15.22 34.90
C LYS A 366 -21.54 -15.63 35.87
N ASN A 367 -20.65 -14.70 36.18
CA ASN A 367 -19.51 -14.87 37.07
C ASN A 367 -18.49 -15.91 36.57
N VAL A 368 -18.31 -15.98 35.25
CA VAL A 368 -17.32 -16.86 34.63
C VAL A 368 -15.93 -16.28 34.85
N ASN A 369 -14.98 -17.15 35.20
CA ASN A 369 -13.57 -16.84 35.38
C ASN A 369 -12.73 -17.88 34.63
N LEU A 370 -11.84 -17.42 33.72
CA LEU A 370 -11.14 -18.31 32.79
C LEU A 370 -10.36 -19.43 33.48
N ASP A 371 -9.57 -19.12 34.51
CA ASP A 371 -8.72 -20.10 35.22
C ASP A 371 -9.53 -21.20 35.94
N ARG A 372 -10.78 -20.89 36.33
CA ARG A 372 -11.64 -21.81 37.10
C ARG A 372 -12.57 -22.61 36.20
N ASP A 373 -13.19 -21.94 35.21
CA ASP A 373 -14.36 -22.47 34.50
C ASP A 373 -14.05 -22.95 33.07
N CYS A 374 -12.87 -22.60 32.52
CA CYS A 374 -12.56 -22.79 31.11
C CYS A 374 -11.21 -23.51 30.92
N THR A 375 -11.05 -24.18 29.78
CA THR A 375 -9.74 -24.68 29.32
C THR A 375 -9.35 -23.89 28.07
N ILE A 376 -8.30 -23.08 28.18
CA ILE A 376 -7.82 -22.21 27.11
C ILE A 376 -6.49 -22.76 26.58
N GLU A 377 -6.40 -22.96 25.28
CA GLU A 377 -5.22 -23.53 24.62
C GLU A 377 -4.14 -22.46 24.39
N ALA A 378 -4.56 -21.25 24.01
CA ALA A 378 -3.66 -20.12 23.81
C ALA A 378 -4.35 -18.79 24.12
N ILE A 379 -3.56 -17.83 24.61
CA ILE A 379 -3.96 -16.45 24.85
C ILE A 379 -3.07 -15.57 23.97
N GLY A 380 -3.66 -14.60 23.27
CA GLY A 380 -2.92 -13.66 22.42
C GLY A 380 -3.69 -12.38 22.14
N ASP A 381 -3.08 -11.46 21.41
CA ASP A 381 -3.79 -10.32 20.81
C ASP A 381 -4.62 -10.84 19.63
N LEU A 382 -5.94 -10.92 19.80
CA LEU A 382 -6.87 -11.52 18.84
C LEU A 382 -7.94 -10.55 18.37
N ARG A 383 -7.93 -9.31 18.85
CA ARG A 383 -8.94 -8.31 18.51
C ARG A 383 -8.42 -7.21 17.61
N GLN A 384 -9.36 -6.56 16.93
CA GLN A 384 -9.10 -5.30 16.25
C GLN A 384 -8.81 -4.20 17.28
N ILE A 385 -7.83 -3.35 16.95
CA ILE A 385 -7.54 -2.13 17.71
C ILE A 385 -8.60 -1.08 17.39
N THR A 386 -8.94 -0.24 18.36
CA THR A 386 -9.87 0.88 18.16
C THR A 386 -9.19 2.20 18.51
N THR A 387 -9.79 3.32 18.10
CA THR A 387 -9.29 4.66 18.45
C THR A 387 -9.43 4.99 19.94
N ALA A 388 -10.14 4.15 20.70
CA ALA A 388 -10.22 4.23 22.16
C ALA A 388 -9.02 3.54 22.85
N ASP A 389 -8.30 2.67 22.16
CA ASP A 389 -7.11 2.03 22.71
C ASP A 389 -5.92 3.01 22.71
N PRO A 390 -5.02 2.90 23.70
CA PRO A 390 -3.79 3.68 23.71
C PRO A 390 -2.84 3.19 22.62
N CYS A 391 -2.03 4.10 22.09
CA CYS A 391 -0.95 3.72 21.17
C CYS A 391 -0.02 2.70 21.83
N PRO A 392 0.29 1.57 21.16
CA PRO A 392 1.12 0.51 21.75
C PRO A 392 2.57 0.92 21.98
N GLU A 393 3.06 1.98 21.30
CA GLU A 393 4.43 2.46 21.46
C GLU A 393 4.57 3.55 22.53
N CYS A 394 3.67 4.55 22.55
CA CYS A 394 3.83 5.73 23.40
C CYS A 394 2.65 6.00 24.37
N GLY A 395 1.59 5.21 24.31
CA GLY A 395 0.37 5.42 25.10
C GLY A 395 -0.52 6.60 24.65
N GLY A 396 -0.14 7.29 23.57
CA GLY A 396 -0.87 8.43 23.00
C GLY A 396 -2.17 8.06 22.27
N GLN A 397 -2.80 9.05 21.63
CA GLN A 397 -4.09 8.88 20.96
C GLN A 397 -3.95 8.29 19.57
N LEU A 398 -4.82 7.34 19.23
CA LEU A 398 -4.91 6.72 17.92
C LEU A 398 -5.96 7.40 17.02
N ALA A 399 -5.76 7.31 15.71
CA ALA A 399 -6.74 7.63 14.68
C ALA A 399 -6.69 6.58 13.57
N THR A 400 -7.80 6.43 12.86
CA THR A 400 -7.87 5.65 11.63
C THR A 400 -7.82 6.58 10.43
N THR A 401 -7.18 6.13 9.35
CA THR A 401 -7.21 6.80 8.04
C THR A 401 -7.07 5.76 6.94
N GLU A 402 -7.26 6.18 5.68
CA GLU A 402 -7.16 5.33 4.51
C GLU A 402 -5.82 5.59 3.79
N GLY A 403 -5.22 4.52 3.28
CA GLY A 403 -3.91 4.53 2.63
C GLY A 403 -3.90 3.83 1.27
N ILE A 404 -3.11 4.36 0.34
CA ILE A 404 -2.77 3.68 -0.91
C ILE A 404 -1.37 3.10 -0.74
N GLU A 405 -1.25 1.77 -0.73
CA GLU A 405 0.03 1.07 -0.64
C GLU A 405 0.87 1.31 -1.90
N VAL A 406 1.92 2.11 -1.79
CA VAL A 406 2.82 2.46 -2.92
C VAL A 406 4.15 1.71 -2.88
N GLY A 407 4.47 1.05 -1.78
CA GLY A 407 5.61 0.17 -1.67
C GLY A 407 5.58 -0.68 -0.41
N HIS A 408 6.37 -1.74 -0.41
CA HIS A 408 6.43 -2.71 0.69
C HIS A 408 7.86 -3.21 0.84
N VAL A 409 8.32 -3.33 2.08
CA VAL A 409 9.61 -3.93 2.43
C VAL A 409 9.41 -5.15 3.31
N PHE A 410 10.04 -6.27 2.96
CA PHE A 410 9.90 -7.56 3.63
C PHE A 410 11.25 -8.14 4.03
N LYS A 411 11.27 -8.82 5.17
CA LYS A 411 12.32 -9.75 5.55
C LYS A 411 11.84 -11.18 5.31
N LEU A 412 12.30 -11.79 4.22
CA LEU A 412 11.82 -13.11 3.75
C LEU A 412 12.43 -14.28 4.52
N GLY A 413 13.59 -14.09 5.15
CA GLY A 413 14.31 -15.19 5.79
C GLY A 413 14.89 -16.14 4.75
N THR A 414 14.83 -17.45 5.01
CA THR A 414 15.47 -18.48 4.19
C THR A 414 14.49 -19.28 3.31
N GLY A 415 13.21 -18.92 3.25
CA GLY A 415 12.19 -19.77 2.58
C GLY A 415 12.48 -20.07 1.10
N TYR A 416 12.89 -19.06 0.33
CA TYR A 416 13.26 -19.23 -1.09
C TYR A 416 14.61 -19.94 -1.25
N SER A 417 15.60 -19.59 -0.42
CA SER A 417 16.93 -20.16 -0.50
C SER A 417 16.98 -21.62 -0.04
N GLU A 418 16.13 -22.03 0.91
CA GLU A 418 15.94 -23.43 1.29
C GLU A 418 15.23 -24.22 0.18
N SER A 419 14.10 -23.72 -0.31
CA SER A 419 13.32 -24.43 -1.35
C SER A 419 14.08 -24.60 -2.66
N MET A 420 14.92 -23.64 -3.04
CA MET A 420 15.73 -23.67 -4.27
C MET A 420 17.19 -24.13 -4.05
N ASN A 421 17.53 -24.57 -2.84
CA ASN A 421 18.89 -24.94 -2.43
C ASN A 421 19.95 -23.89 -2.84
N ALA A 422 19.66 -22.62 -2.58
CA ALA A 422 20.56 -21.50 -2.81
C ALA A 422 21.45 -21.29 -1.59
N THR A 423 22.73 -21.65 -1.70
CA THR A 423 23.67 -21.65 -0.57
C THR A 423 24.97 -20.89 -0.87
N PHE A 424 25.68 -20.51 0.19
CA PHE A 424 27.02 -19.94 0.17
C PHE A 424 27.91 -20.60 1.24
N GLN A 425 29.23 -20.52 1.09
CA GLN A 425 30.19 -20.92 2.11
C GLN A 425 30.44 -19.80 3.12
N ASP A 426 30.19 -20.07 4.40
CA ASP A 426 30.46 -19.14 5.49
C ASP A 426 31.96 -19.02 5.82
N GLN A 427 32.30 -18.14 6.76
CA GLN A 427 33.69 -17.89 7.18
C GLN A 427 34.40 -19.12 7.79
N HIS A 428 33.65 -20.18 8.14
CA HIS A 428 34.17 -21.44 8.67
C HIS A 428 34.15 -22.56 7.61
N GLY A 429 33.82 -22.24 6.35
CA GLY A 429 33.71 -23.21 5.26
C GLY A 429 32.44 -24.07 5.33
N LYS A 430 31.44 -23.69 6.14
CA LYS A 430 30.16 -24.39 6.22
C LYS A 430 29.18 -23.81 5.20
N GLU A 431 28.48 -24.69 4.51
CA GLU A 431 27.39 -24.29 3.61
C GLU A 431 26.16 -23.79 4.39
N LYS A 432 25.65 -22.63 4.01
CA LYS A 432 24.45 -22.00 4.60
C LYS A 432 23.54 -21.45 3.51
N HIS A 433 22.23 -21.44 3.76
CA HIS A 433 21.26 -20.77 2.90
C HIS A 433 21.33 -19.26 3.05
N PHE A 434 21.09 -18.52 1.97
CA PHE A 434 21.01 -17.06 2.02
C PHE A 434 19.82 -16.60 2.89
N VAL A 435 20.03 -15.59 3.72
CA VAL A 435 18.92 -14.86 4.33
C VAL A 435 18.51 -13.75 3.37
N MET A 436 17.23 -13.68 3.02
CA MET A 436 16.73 -12.82 1.95
C MET A 436 15.81 -11.71 2.48
N GLY A 437 15.84 -10.57 1.80
CA GLY A 437 14.82 -9.53 1.89
C GLY A 437 14.28 -9.19 0.51
N CYS A 438 13.04 -8.73 0.40
CA CYS A 438 12.49 -8.21 -0.85
C CYS A 438 11.75 -6.89 -0.65
N TYR A 439 11.82 -6.02 -1.65
CA TYR A 439 11.43 -4.63 -1.53
C TYR A 439 10.76 -4.15 -2.83
N GLY A 440 9.44 -3.92 -2.79
CA GLY A 440 8.63 -3.47 -3.93
C GLY A 440 8.23 -1.99 -3.88
N VAL A 441 8.22 -1.28 -5.02
CA VAL A 441 7.58 0.05 -5.21
C VAL A 441 6.75 -0.03 -6.48
N GLY A 442 5.45 0.25 -6.38
CA GLY A 442 4.56 0.31 -7.55
C GLY A 442 4.75 1.60 -8.32
N VAL A 443 5.75 1.69 -9.20
CA VAL A 443 6.14 2.92 -9.92
C VAL A 443 4.95 3.60 -10.61
N THR A 444 4.13 2.85 -11.35
CA THR A 444 2.93 3.42 -12.02
C THR A 444 1.85 3.83 -11.02
N ARG A 445 1.74 3.10 -9.90
CA ARG A 445 0.80 3.39 -8.81
C ARG A 445 1.18 4.69 -8.08
N VAL A 446 2.46 4.99 -7.91
CA VAL A 446 2.93 6.26 -7.31
C VAL A 446 2.37 7.47 -8.05
N VAL A 447 2.34 7.45 -9.39
CA VAL A 447 1.79 8.56 -10.19
C VAL A 447 0.30 8.75 -9.93
N ALA A 448 -0.47 7.67 -9.85
CA ALA A 448 -1.89 7.76 -9.55
C ALA A 448 -2.13 8.23 -8.10
N ALA A 449 -1.38 7.71 -7.13
CA ALA A 449 -1.45 8.14 -5.73
C ALA A 449 -1.11 9.63 -5.56
N ALA A 450 -0.11 10.14 -6.31
CA ALA A 450 0.19 11.57 -6.33
C ALA A 450 -1.00 12.41 -6.79
N ILE A 451 -1.77 11.95 -7.78
CA ILE A 451 -2.95 12.66 -8.28
C ILE A 451 -4.12 12.54 -7.30
N GLU A 452 -4.33 11.37 -6.67
CA GLU A 452 -5.33 11.21 -5.61
C GLU A 452 -5.11 12.24 -4.48
N GLN A 453 -3.86 12.44 -4.05
CA GLN A 453 -3.53 13.40 -3.00
C GLN A 453 -3.54 14.87 -3.50
N ASN A 454 -3.22 15.10 -4.77
CA ASN A 454 -3.00 16.46 -5.31
C ASN A 454 -3.86 16.73 -6.55
N HIS A 455 -5.10 17.16 -6.33
CA HIS A 455 -6.04 17.59 -7.36
C HIS A 455 -7.04 18.63 -6.84
N ASP A 456 -7.77 19.26 -7.75
CA ASP A 456 -8.93 20.10 -7.46
C ASP A 456 -10.05 19.90 -8.51
N GLU A 457 -11.09 20.73 -8.52
CA GLU A 457 -12.17 20.62 -9.50
C GLU A 457 -11.74 20.88 -10.95
N ASN A 458 -10.60 21.53 -11.16
CA ASN A 458 -10.10 21.93 -12.48
C ASN A 458 -9.13 20.90 -13.07
N GLY A 459 -8.42 20.15 -12.24
CA GLY A 459 -7.48 19.15 -12.73
C GLY A 459 -6.45 18.65 -11.73
N ILE A 460 -5.37 18.13 -12.29
CA ILE A 460 -4.22 17.62 -11.54
C ILE A 460 -3.44 18.79 -10.92
N ILE A 461 -2.80 18.57 -9.77
CA ILE A 461 -1.81 19.47 -9.17
C ILE A 461 -0.53 18.68 -8.95
N PHE A 462 0.35 18.57 -9.95
CA PHE A 462 1.54 17.73 -9.76
C PHE A 462 2.50 18.33 -8.71
N PRO A 463 3.05 17.50 -7.81
CA PRO A 463 4.32 17.81 -7.17
C PRO A 463 5.36 18.11 -8.25
N ILE A 464 6.15 19.18 -8.06
CA ILE A 464 7.17 19.62 -9.03
C ILE A 464 8.10 18.48 -9.49
N PRO A 465 8.58 17.57 -8.60
CA PRO A 465 9.44 16.46 -9.00
C PRO A 465 8.78 15.44 -9.96
N LEU A 466 7.44 15.34 -9.95
CA LEU A 466 6.68 14.35 -10.72
C LEU A 466 6.02 14.93 -11.97
N ALA A 467 5.99 16.27 -12.10
CA ALA A 467 5.34 16.92 -13.22
C ALA A 467 6.04 16.57 -14.55
N PRO A 468 5.29 16.25 -15.62
CA PRO A 468 5.89 15.92 -16.93
C PRO A 468 6.63 17.10 -17.57
N PHE A 469 6.23 18.32 -17.21
CA PHE A 469 6.92 19.57 -17.47
C PHE A 469 6.80 20.44 -16.23
N SER A 470 7.78 21.29 -15.95
CA SER A 470 7.70 22.23 -14.82
C SER A 470 6.93 23.51 -15.20
N VAL A 471 6.97 23.90 -16.48
CA VAL A 471 6.36 25.14 -16.98
C VAL A 471 5.55 24.88 -18.25
N VAL A 472 4.37 25.49 -18.34
CA VAL A 472 3.61 25.60 -19.59
C VAL A 472 3.49 27.06 -20.00
N VAL A 473 3.99 27.39 -21.19
CA VAL A 473 3.89 28.73 -21.79
C VAL A 473 2.70 28.73 -22.74
N LEU A 474 1.75 29.64 -22.54
CA LEU A 474 0.58 29.81 -23.39
C LEU A 474 0.78 31.01 -24.32
N ASN A 475 0.86 30.75 -25.63
CA ASN A 475 0.75 31.80 -26.64
C ASN A 475 -0.74 32.17 -26.81
N LEU A 476 -1.17 33.30 -26.25
CA LEU A 476 -2.57 33.76 -26.28
C LEU A 476 -2.91 34.60 -27.52
N GLY A 477 -1.95 34.80 -28.43
CA GLY A 477 -2.10 35.60 -29.63
C GLY A 477 -1.32 35.00 -30.79
N VAL A 478 -1.65 33.79 -31.23
CA VAL A 478 -0.91 33.05 -32.28
C VAL A 478 -0.84 33.78 -33.63
N ASN A 479 -1.79 34.67 -33.91
CA ASN A 479 -1.81 35.50 -35.12
C ASN A 479 -1.12 36.86 -34.93
N ASP A 480 -0.67 37.17 -33.71
CA ASP A 480 0.09 38.37 -33.39
C ASP A 480 1.58 38.00 -33.34
N LYS A 481 2.35 38.58 -34.26
CA LYS A 481 3.78 38.30 -34.37
C LYS A 481 4.56 38.72 -33.13
N VAL A 482 4.21 39.84 -32.49
CA VAL A 482 4.92 40.33 -31.31
C VAL A 482 4.71 39.37 -30.13
N ILE A 483 3.46 38.93 -29.92
CA ILE A 483 3.12 37.96 -28.86
C ILE A 483 3.78 36.61 -29.14
N THR A 484 3.73 36.15 -30.38
CA THR A 484 4.30 34.84 -30.77
C THR A 484 5.82 34.83 -30.64
N ASP A 485 6.51 35.85 -31.15
CA ASP A 485 7.97 35.97 -31.01
C ASP A 485 8.40 36.02 -29.53
N ALA A 486 7.62 36.71 -28.68
CA ALA A 486 7.87 36.77 -27.24
C ALA A 486 7.68 35.41 -26.54
N ALA A 487 6.62 34.67 -26.88
CA ALA A 487 6.36 33.33 -26.34
C ALA A 487 7.46 32.34 -26.76
N GLU A 488 7.89 32.40 -28.02
CA GLU A 488 8.99 31.58 -28.57
C GLU A 488 10.33 31.91 -27.91
N LYS A 489 10.64 33.19 -27.75
CA LYS A 489 11.85 33.63 -27.05
C LYS A 489 11.86 33.14 -25.60
N LEU A 490 10.78 33.36 -24.87
CA LEU A 490 10.66 32.92 -23.48
C LEU A 490 10.75 31.39 -23.34
N TYR A 491 10.10 30.65 -24.24
CA TYR A 491 10.22 29.20 -24.33
C TYR A 491 11.69 28.78 -24.50
N GLY A 492 12.43 29.38 -25.44
CA GLY A 492 13.84 29.10 -25.66
C GLY A 492 14.73 29.47 -24.47
N ASP A 493 14.47 30.60 -23.82
CA ASP A 493 15.27 31.08 -22.68
C ASP A 493 15.06 30.21 -21.43
N LEU A 494 13.83 29.76 -21.16
CA LEU A 494 13.55 28.79 -20.11
C LEU A 494 14.22 27.43 -20.38
N GLN A 495 14.21 26.95 -21.63
CA GLN A 495 14.90 25.71 -21.99
C GLN A 495 16.42 25.83 -21.80
N LYS A 496 17.03 26.95 -22.21
CA LYS A 496 18.46 27.21 -21.97
C LYS A 496 18.81 27.26 -20.48
N ALA A 497 17.84 27.62 -19.62
CA ALA A 497 18.01 27.59 -18.18
C ALA A 497 17.92 26.18 -17.56
N GLY A 498 17.65 25.14 -18.37
CA GLY A 498 17.50 23.75 -17.93
C GLY A 498 16.09 23.38 -17.47
N ILE A 499 15.09 24.21 -17.79
CA ILE A 499 13.70 23.99 -17.37
C ILE A 499 12.97 23.17 -18.43
N GLU A 500 12.17 22.20 -17.99
CA GLU A 500 11.28 21.44 -18.86
C GLU A 500 10.01 22.25 -19.16
N VAL A 501 9.85 22.65 -20.42
CA VAL A 501 8.78 23.55 -20.86
C VAL A 501 7.89 22.93 -21.92
N LEU A 502 6.58 23.06 -21.74
CA LEU A 502 5.57 22.86 -22.78
C LEU A 502 5.13 24.22 -23.35
N LEU A 503 5.21 24.41 -24.66
CA LEU A 503 4.68 25.59 -25.33
C LEU A 503 3.33 25.24 -25.97
N ASP A 504 2.24 25.87 -25.52
CA ASP A 504 0.93 25.78 -26.17
C ASP A 504 0.83 26.75 -27.36
N ASP A 505 1.34 26.28 -28.49
CA ASP A 505 1.37 26.95 -29.78
C ASP A 505 0.16 26.62 -30.68
N ARG A 506 -0.88 25.99 -30.14
CA ARG A 506 -2.09 25.66 -30.91
C ARG A 506 -2.84 26.91 -31.33
N ASP A 507 -3.43 26.89 -32.52
CA ASP A 507 -4.44 27.88 -32.92
C ASP A 507 -5.78 27.56 -32.24
N GLU A 508 -5.84 27.86 -30.95
CA GLU A 508 -7.00 27.60 -30.10
C GLU A 508 -7.33 28.79 -29.21
N ARG A 509 -8.61 28.88 -28.83
CA ARG A 509 -9.08 30.00 -28.00
C ARG A 509 -8.43 29.96 -26.61
N PRO A 510 -8.07 31.12 -26.02
CA PRO A 510 -7.45 31.18 -24.68
C PRO A 510 -8.17 30.36 -23.61
N GLY A 511 -9.51 30.38 -23.61
CA GLY A 511 -10.31 29.61 -22.66
C GLY A 511 -10.09 28.09 -22.72
N PHE A 512 -9.81 27.52 -23.90
CA PHE A 512 -9.47 26.10 -24.02
C PHE A 512 -8.03 25.84 -23.56
N LYS A 513 -7.09 26.72 -23.92
CA LYS A 513 -5.69 26.62 -23.46
C LYS A 513 -5.59 26.65 -21.93
N PHE A 514 -6.34 27.52 -21.27
CA PHE A 514 -6.38 27.59 -19.80
C PHE A 514 -6.94 26.31 -19.19
N LYS A 515 -8.06 25.80 -19.71
CA LYS A 515 -8.67 24.55 -19.22
C LYS A 515 -7.77 23.35 -19.40
N ASP A 516 -7.10 23.22 -20.55
CA ASP A 516 -6.13 22.16 -20.76
C ASP A 516 -4.94 22.31 -19.81
N ALA A 517 -4.38 23.53 -19.67
CA ALA A 517 -3.25 23.76 -18.76
C ALA A 517 -3.59 23.42 -17.30
N ASP A 518 -4.78 23.80 -16.82
CA ASP A 518 -5.25 23.49 -15.47
C ASP A 518 -5.50 21.97 -15.29
N LEU A 519 -6.01 21.30 -16.33
CA LEU A 519 -6.22 19.84 -16.36
C LEU A 519 -4.90 19.06 -16.32
N LEU A 520 -3.89 19.47 -17.08
CA LEU A 520 -2.57 18.82 -17.16
C LEU A 520 -1.76 18.95 -15.87
N GLY A 521 -2.07 19.93 -15.03
CA GLY A 521 -1.48 20.09 -13.70
C GLY A 521 -0.02 20.48 -13.67
N ILE A 522 0.48 21.13 -14.73
CA ILE A 522 1.86 21.63 -14.81
C ILE A 522 2.06 22.75 -13.77
N PRO A 523 3.10 22.72 -12.92
CA PRO A 523 3.22 23.59 -11.74
C PRO A 523 3.15 25.09 -12.03
N PHE A 524 3.74 25.56 -13.12
CA PHE A 524 3.75 26.97 -13.47
C PHE A 524 3.16 27.20 -14.86
N ARG A 525 2.11 28.02 -14.94
CA ARG A 525 1.49 28.44 -16.20
C ARG A 525 1.86 29.88 -16.50
N VAL A 526 2.47 30.12 -17.65
CA VAL A 526 2.92 31.44 -18.08
C VAL A 526 2.11 31.91 -19.27
N ASN A 527 1.44 33.04 -19.12
CA ASN A 527 0.53 33.61 -20.10
C ASN A 527 1.23 34.73 -20.87
N VAL A 528 1.41 34.55 -22.18
CA VAL A 528 1.97 35.56 -23.09
C VAL A 528 0.84 36.06 -23.99
N GLY A 529 0.40 37.29 -23.76
CA GLY A 529 -0.77 37.87 -24.43
C GLY A 529 -0.71 39.39 -24.53
N LYS A 530 -1.88 40.04 -24.61
CA LYS A 530 -1.96 41.51 -24.77
C LYS A 530 -1.32 42.30 -23.63
N GLY A 531 -1.22 41.73 -22.42
CA GLY A 531 -0.49 42.34 -21.30
C GLY A 531 0.97 42.61 -21.65
N PHE A 532 1.63 41.64 -22.29
CA PHE A 532 3.01 41.77 -22.75
C PHE A 532 3.20 42.93 -23.74
N VAL A 533 2.27 43.11 -24.67
CA VAL A 533 2.33 44.22 -25.63
C VAL A 533 2.20 45.59 -24.95
N LYS A 534 1.47 45.66 -23.82
CA LYS A 534 1.22 46.92 -23.09
C LYS A 534 2.33 47.28 -22.11
N SER A 535 2.83 46.32 -21.34
CA SER A 535 3.75 46.57 -20.22
C SER A 535 5.10 45.87 -20.35
N GLY A 536 5.28 45.01 -21.37
CA GLY A 536 6.47 44.15 -21.49
C GLY A 536 6.51 43.00 -20.47
N GLN A 537 5.43 42.79 -19.71
CA GLN A 537 5.36 41.78 -18.66
C GLN A 537 4.50 40.57 -19.08
N VAL A 538 4.81 39.43 -18.49
CA VAL A 538 4.04 38.19 -18.61
C VAL A 538 3.44 37.83 -17.26
N GLU A 539 2.30 37.14 -17.29
CA GLU A 539 1.61 36.67 -16.10
C GLU A 539 2.02 35.22 -15.83
N VAL A 540 2.49 34.93 -14.63
CA VAL A 540 2.78 33.56 -14.17
C VAL A 540 1.81 33.17 -13.07
N LYS A 541 1.15 32.02 -13.25
CA LYS A 541 0.26 31.40 -12.26
C LYS A 541 0.93 30.16 -11.66
N ASN A 542 0.91 30.06 -10.33
CA ASN A 542 1.22 28.82 -9.64
C ASN A 542 -0.03 27.91 -9.61
N ARG A 543 0.08 26.70 -10.16
CA ARG A 543 -1.05 25.76 -10.26
C ARG A 543 -1.57 25.30 -8.89
N LYS A 544 -0.70 25.16 -7.89
CA LYS A 544 -1.05 24.68 -6.55
C LYS A 544 -1.76 25.75 -5.72
N THR A 545 -1.23 26.97 -5.69
CA THR A 545 -1.77 28.04 -4.83
C THR A 545 -2.80 28.91 -5.53
N GLY A 546 -2.79 28.94 -6.86
CA GLY A 546 -3.60 29.86 -7.64
C GLY A 546 -3.02 31.27 -7.73
N ASP A 547 -1.91 31.54 -7.03
CA ASP A 547 -1.27 32.86 -7.03
C ASP A 547 -0.83 33.27 -8.42
N VAL A 548 -1.00 34.56 -8.72
CA VAL A 548 -0.70 35.17 -10.01
C VAL A 548 0.25 36.34 -9.79
N GLU A 549 1.36 36.34 -10.53
CA GLU A 549 2.38 37.40 -10.48
C GLU A 549 2.63 37.93 -11.91
N GLU A 550 2.82 39.24 -12.05
CA GLU A 550 3.26 39.87 -13.30
C GLU A 550 4.74 40.24 -13.20
N MET A 551 5.54 39.83 -14.19
CA MET A 551 6.96 40.14 -14.21
C MET A 551 7.53 40.15 -15.63
N THR A 552 8.72 40.72 -15.82
CA THR A 552 9.40 40.67 -17.12
C THR A 552 9.86 39.24 -17.44
N PRO A 553 9.94 38.85 -18.72
CA PRO A 553 10.43 37.54 -19.14
C PRO A 553 11.80 37.19 -18.52
N GLU A 554 12.73 38.14 -18.45
CA GLU A 554 14.08 37.94 -17.91
C GLU A 554 14.05 37.62 -16.41
N SER A 555 13.24 38.34 -15.64
CA SER A 555 13.05 38.09 -14.22
C SER A 555 12.40 36.72 -13.99
N LEU A 556 11.40 36.38 -14.81
CA LEU A 556 10.67 35.12 -14.72
C LEU A 556 11.58 33.90 -14.83
N VAL A 557 12.51 33.88 -15.79
CA VAL A 557 13.45 32.75 -15.95
C VAL A 557 14.26 32.54 -14.66
N THR A 558 14.74 33.63 -14.07
CA THR A 558 15.54 33.59 -12.83
C THR A 558 14.71 33.07 -11.65
N VAL A 559 13.49 33.60 -11.48
CA VAL A 559 12.57 33.23 -10.40
C VAL A 559 12.16 31.77 -10.51
N LEU A 560 11.74 31.31 -11.69
CA LEU A 560 11.29 29.93 -11.90
C LEU A 560 12.45 28.94 -11.72
N LYS A 561 13.65 29.25 -12.21
CA LYS A 561 14.83 28.40 -12.00
C LYS A 561 15.10 28.20 -10.50
N LYS A 562 15.03 29.28 -9.70
CA LYS A 562 15.22 29.20 -8.25
C LYS A 562 14.11 28.38 -7.57
N ARG A 563 12.84 28.63 -7.90
CA ARG A 563 11.70 27.93 -7.30
C ARG A 563 11.74 26.42 -7.61
N ILE A 564 11.99 26.05 -8.87
CA ILE A 564 12.05 24.65 -9.30
C ILE A 564 13.26 23.94 -8.69
N SER A 565 14.45 24.52 -8.73
CA SER A 565 15.65 23.90 -8.14
C SER A 565 15.52 23.69 -6.63
N SER A 566 14.93 24.64 -5.91
CA SER A 566 14.65 24.50 -4.48
C SER A 566 13.71 23.32 -4.19
N ALA A 567 12.66 23.14 -5.00
CA ALA A 567 11.71 22.04 -4.82
C ALA A 567 12.24 20.66 -5.24
N LEU A 568 13.25 20.61 -6.12
CA LEU A 568 13.92 19.38 -6.52
C LEU A 568 15.06 18.97 -5.55
N SER A 569 15.50 19.89 -4.69
CA SER A 569 16.59 19.68 -3.72
C SER A 569 16.12 19.38 -2.30
N SER A 570 14.84 19.67 -1.99
CA SER A 570 14.14 19.26 -0.78
C SER A 570 13.70 17.80 -0.88
#